data_AF-A0A8E2AZR4-F1
#
_entry.id   AF-A0A8E2AZR4-F1
#
_cell.length_a   1.000
_cell.length_b   1.000
_cell.length_c   1.000
_cell.angle_alpha   90.00
_cell.angle_beta   90.00
_cell.angle_gamma   90.00
#
_symmetry.space_group_name_H-M   'P 1'
#
loop_
_entity.id
_entity.type
_entity.pdbx_description
1 polymer ?
#
loop_
_entity_poly.entity_id
_entity_poly.type
_entity_poly.pdbx_seq_one_letter_code
_entity_poly.pdbx_strand_id
1 'polypeptide(L)'
;MSVGPADDKGTVLYYEDTGAPEGSQKYTTLILVHGAMFHGAIFQRMFPHAAARNLRIVAVNKRDYAGSTPFTPQEQDALRGPVEEQRAVLEAMGLQLAHFIAWFIRKENIPPVSESSGMRTGGFALVGWSAGNMDTISLLANADKLSQATRELFETYFRTFVVYEMAARTAGENVDLRTGVRAPWWDPNVPSEDKVKAFQIFVSMDFPPVAELTGDLPGILARKPLLEEGSSKPTTTAARMTPEELAAVIDAETFLRSHALVSRIDPSILRQNIRRAILDCRSDLGSGGKGVIWPALQVKSVWADMSLGESLMGHWMLSDYWNTEHHLGHDGLRPLKTFKFENGNHLAHWDDAERFTEFLSKIL
;
A
#
# COMPACT_ATOMS: atom_id res chain seq x y z
N MET A 1 1.29 -21.46 11.89
CA MET A 1 1.65 -20.18 11.24
C MET A 1 1.12 -20.26 9.81
N SER A 2 0.27 -19.32 9.40
CA SER A 2 -0.34 -19.33 8.05
C SER A 2 0.62 -18.67 7.07
N VAL A 3 1.17 -19.46 6.14
CA VAL A 3 2.09 -19.00 5.10
C VAL A 3 1.62 -19.48 3.75
N GLY A 4 1.81 -18.66 2.72
CA GLY A 4 1.53 -19.00 1.32
C GLY A 4 2.77 -18.82 0.43
N PRO A 5 2.93 -19.62 -0.63
CA PRO A 5 4.05 -19.51 -1.56
C PRO A 5 4.01 -18.19 -2.33
N ALA A 6 5.13 -17.48 -2.31
CA ALA A 6 5.38 -16.26 -3.07
C ALA A 6 6.10 -16.53 -4.40
N ASP A 7 6.65 -17.73 -4.60
CA ASP A 7 7.20 -18.20 -5.86
C ASP A 7 7.38 -19.72 -5.85
N ASP A 8 7.85 -20.28 -6.96
CA ASP A 8 8.22 -21.69 -7.09
C ASP A 8 9.61 -22.02 -6.51
N LYS A 9 10.27 -21.07 -5.85
CA LYS A 9 11.63 -21.21 -5.28
C LYS A 9 11.62 -21.42 -3.76
N GLY A 10 10.44 -21.54 -3.16
CA GLY A 10 10.28 -21.75 -1.72
C GLY A 10 10.18 -20.45 -0.92
N THR A 11 10.12 -19.29 -1.56
CA THR A 11 9.78 -18.04 -0.87
C THR A 11 8.33 -18.11 -0.41
N VAL A 12 8.08 -17.68 0.83
CA VAL A 12 6.73 -17.61 1.42
C VAL A 12 6.44 -16.23 2.01
N LEU A 13 5.16 -15.86 1.98
CA LEU A 13 4.61 -14.72 2.70
C LEU A 13 3.70 -15.23 3.83
N TYR A 14 3.91 -14.70 5.04
CA TYR A 14 2.98 -14.86 6.14
C TYR A 14 1.74 -14.01 5.94
N TYR A 15 0.60 -14.54 6.40
CA TYR A 15 -0.63 -13.78 6.40
C TYR A 15 -1.53 -14.15 7.59
N GLU A 16 -2.36 -13.21 7.99
CA GLU A 16 -3.53 -13.44 8.85
C GLU A 16 -4.80 -13.30 8.01
N ASP A 17 -5.83 -14.06 8.35
CA ASP A 17 -7.05 -14.17 7.56
C ASP A 17 -8.27 -14.32 8.46
N THR A 18 -9.29 -13.49 8.24
CA THR A 18 -10.56 -13.55 8.98
C THR A 18 -11.41 -14.75 8.58
N GLY A 19 -11.10 -15.39 7.46
CA GLY A 19 -11.94 -16.39 6.81
C GLY A 19 -13.10 -15.75 6.04
N ALA A 20 -13.79 -16.58 5.27
CA ALA A 20 -15.01 -16.17 4.56
C ALA A 20 -16.10 -15.80 5.58
N PRO A 21 -16.86 -14.70 5.37
CA PRO A 21 -18.02 -14.39 6.20
C PRO A 21 -19.03 -15.53 6.22
N GLU A 22 -19.45 -15.93 7.41
CA GLU A 22 -20.36 -17.07 7.60
C GLU A 22 -21.66 -16.87 6.80
N GLY A 23 -22.08 -17.92 6.09
CA GLY A 23 -23.31 -17.90 5.29
C GLY A 23 -23.24 -17.07 4.00
N SER A 24 -22.12 -16.38 3.70
CA SER A 24 -21.98 -15.59 2.48
C SER A 24 -21.24 -16.34 1.38
N GLN A 25 -21.82 -16.34 0.18
CA GLN A 25 -21.20 -16.82 -1.06
C GLN A 25 -20.74 -15.67 -1.98
N LYS A 26 -20.93 -14.42 -1.54
CA LYS A 26 -20.74 -13.21 -2.36
C LYS A 26 -19.99 -12.11 -1.59
N TYR A 27 -18.91 -12.47 -0.91
CA TYR A 27 -18.09 -11.53 -0.14
C TYR A 27 -16.95 -10.95 -0.98
N THR A 28 -16.43 -9.79 -0.59
CA THR A 28 -15.22 -9.20 -1.18
C THR A 28 -14.02 -9.55 -0.32
N THR A 29 -12.91 -9.97 -0.92
CA THR A 29 -11.66 -10.22 -0.18
C THR A 29 -10.77 -8.97 -0.21
N LEU A 30 -10.36 -8.47 0.95
CA LEU A 30 -9.37 -7.40 1.07
C LEU A 30 -8.01 -8.01 1.34
N ILE A 31 -7.06 -7.80 0.44
CA ILE A 31 -5.66 -8.18 0.64
C ILE A 31 -4.91 -6.91 1.03
N LEU A 32 -4.55 -6.81 2.31
CA LEU A 32 -3.92 -5.63 2.91
C LEU A 32 -2.40 -5.82 2.99
N VAL A 33 -1.65 -4.86 2.44
CA VAL A 33 -0.18 -4.85 2.46
C VAL A 33 0.30 -3.65 3.27
N HIS A 34 1.06 -3.93 4.34
CA HIS A 34 1.44 -2.93 5.35
C HIS A 34 2.55 -1.96 4.90
N GLY A 35 2.64 -0.85 5.65
CA GLY A 35 3.64 0.20 5.49
C GLY A 35 5.03 -0.15 6.01
N ALA A 36 5.86 0.87 6.16
CA ALA A 36 7.20 0.79 6.73
C ALA A 36 7.12 0.50 8.24
N MET A 37 8.04 -0.28 8.80
CA MET A 37 8.19 -0.60 10.22
C MET A 37 7.04 -1.42 10.84
N PHE A 38 5.80 -1.21 10.44
CA PHE A 38 4.68 -2.05 10.84
C PHE A 38 4.66 -3.37 10.06
N HIS A 39 3.91 -4.36 10.54
CA HIS A 39 3.54 -5.55 9.77
C HIS A 39 2.01 -5.76 9.78
N GLY A 40 1.50 -6.84 9.18
CA GLY A 40 0.07 -7.09 8.95
C GLY A 40 -0.80 -7.06 10.21
N ALA A 41 -0.21 -7.27 11.39
CA ALA A 41 -0.89 -7.17 12.68
C ALA A 41 -1.51 -5.79 12.93
N ILE A 42 -0.99 -4.74 12.27
CA ILE A 42 -1.54 -3.39 12.35
C ILE A 42 -3.00 -3.31 11.83
N PHE A 43 -3.46 -4.28 11.06
CA PHE A 43 -4.83 -4.33 10.56
C PHE A 43 -5.79 -5.15 11.46
N GLN A 44 -5.30 -5.77 12.53
CA GLN A 44 -6.09 -6.71 13.34
C GLN A 44 -7.36 -6.07 13.95
N ARG A 45 -7.31 -4.79 14.30
CA ARG A 45 -8.48 -4.07 14.83
C ARG A 45 -9.64 -3.98 13.83
N MET A 46 -9.39 -4.17 12.53
CA MET A 46 -10.43 -4.21 11.51
C MET A 46 -11.18 -5.56 11.48
N PHE A 47 -10.56 -6.64 11.96
CA PHE A 47 -11.07 -8.01 11.77
C PHE A 47 -12.47 -8.22 12.37
N PRO A 48 -12.79 -7.75 13.59
CA PRO A 48 -14.12 -7.91 14.18
C PRO A 48 -15.24 -7.24 13.38
N HIS A 49 -14.89 -6.28 12.52
CA HIS A 49 -15.86 -5.48 11.76
C HIS A 49 -16.09 -6.00 10.33
N ALA A 50 -15.26 -6.92 9.85
CA ALA A 50 -15.23 -7.37 8.47
C ALA A 50 -16.49 -8.15 8.04
N ALA A 51 -16.88 -9.16 8.83
CA ALA A 51 -17.98 -10.06 8.46
C ALA A 51 -19.33 -9.33 8.33
N ALA A 52 -19.61 -8.38 9.23
CA ALA A 52 -20.83 -7.55 9.18
C ALA A 52 -20.93 -6.68 7.91
N ARG A 53 -19.80 -6.46 7.23
CA ARG A 53 -19.69 -5.69 5.98
C ARG A 53 -19.46 -6.59 4.76
N ASN A 54 -19.63 -7.90 4.94
CA ASN A 54 -19.45 -8.92 3.92
C ASN A 54 -18.05 -8.89 3.28
N LEU A 55 -17.04 -8.65 4.14
CA LEU A 55 -15.63 -8.62 3.78
C LEU A 55 -14.88 -9.80 4.42
N ARG A 56 -13.94 -10.37 3.67
CA ARG A 56 -12.84 -11.20 4.21
C ARG A 56 -11.58 -10.36 4.21
N ILE A 57 -10.90 -10.22 5.34
CA ILE A 57 -9.63 -9.47 5.41
C ILE A 57 -8.48 -10.47 5.48
N VAL A 58 -7.47 -10.23 4.62
CA VAL A 58 -6.22 -10.98 4.54
C VAL A 58 -5.08 -9.98 4.72
N ALA A 59 -4.46 -9.98 5.89
CA ALA A 59 -3.34 -9.09 6.20
C ALA A 59 -2.02 -9.80 5.90
N VAL A 60 -1.27 -9.33 4.91
CA VAL A 60 -0.06 -9.99 4.41
C VAL A 60 1.19 -9.30 4.92
N ASN A 61 2.13 -10.06 5.47
CA ASN A 61 3.47 -9.57 5.80
C ASN A 61 4.35 -9.62 4.55
N LYS A 62 4.99 -8.49 4.23
CA LYS A 62 5.94 -8.39 3.11
C LYS A 62 7.17 -9.28 3.34
N ARG A 63 7.98 -9.48 2.31
CA ARG A 63 9.32 -10.09 2.44
C ARG A 63 10.09 -9.41 3.58
N ASP A 64 10.91 -10.20 4.28
CA ASP A 64 11.75 -9.79 5.40
C ASP A 64 11.05 -9.42 6.71
N TYR A 65 9.72 -9.20 6.72
CA TYR A 65 8.96 -9.01 7.95
C TYR A 65 8.59 -10.35 8.60
N ALA A 66 8.29 -10.29 9.91
CA ALA A 66 7.97 -11.44 10.76
C ALA A 66 7.10 -12.51 10.05
N GLY A 67 7.58 -13.76 10.08
CA GLY A 67 6.89 -14.93 9.48
C GLY A 67 7.05 -15.10 7.97
N SER A 68 7.45 -14.05 7.23
CA SER A 68 7.74 -14.12 5.79
C SER A 68 9.22 -14.45 5.53
N THR A 69 9.53 -14.85 4.29
CA THR A 69 10.91 -15.17 3.91
C THR A 69 11.79 -13.92 3.90
N PRO A 70 12.97 -13.94 4.55
CA PRO A 70 13.89 -12.82 4.57
C PRO A 70 14.49 -12.51 3.19
N PHE A 71 15.00 -11.28 3.03
CA PHE A 71 15.84 -10.97 1.89
C PHE A 71 17.21 -11.63 2.07
N THR A 72 17.68 -12.27 1.02
CA THR A 72 19.05 -12.77 0.91
C THR A 72 20.05 -11.61 0.95
N PRO A 73 21.31 -11.85 1.36
CA PRO A 73 22.36 -10.83 1.29
C PRO A 73 22.49 -10.23 -0.11
N GLN A 74 22.35 -11.03 -1.16
CA GLN A 74 22.43 -10.58 -2.55
C GLN A 74 21.28 -9.64 -2.93
N GLU A 75 20.05 -9.92 -2.49
CA GLU A 75 18.92 -9.01 -2.68
C GLU A 75 19.15 -7.68 -1.93
N GLN A 76 19.72 -7.72 -0.72
CA GLN A 76 20.05 -6.51 0.03
C GLN A 76 21.16 -5.70 -0.63
N ASP A 77 22.17 -6.36 -1.21
CA ASP A 77 23.24 -5.71 -1.96
C ASP A 77 22.70 -5.10 -3.26
N ALA A 78 21.81 -5.79 -3.98
CA ALA A 78 21.13 -5.28 -5.16
C ALA A 78 20.28 -4.02 -4.85
N LEU A 79 19.64 -3.94 -3.67
CA LEU A 79 18.95 -2.74 -3.21
C LEU A 79 19.90 -1.54 -2.96
N ARG A 80 21.20 -1.79 -2.72
CA ARG A 80 22.25 -0.76 -2.61
C ARG A 80 22.95 -0.50 -3.94
N GLY A 81 22.77 -1.39 -4.91
CA GLY A 81 23.40 -1.41 -6.21
C GLY A 81 22.83 -0.36 -7.19
N PRO A 82 23.20 -0.45 -8.47
CA PRO A 82 22.69 0.42 -9.53
C PRO A 82 21.18 0.28 -9.75
N VAL A 83 20.60 1.25 -10.45
CA VAL A 83 19.16 1.36 -10.76
C VAL A 83 18.56 0.05 -11.30
N GLU A 84 19.27 -0.67 -12.17
CA GLU A 84 18.77 -1.90 -12.78
C GLU A 84 18.64 -3.05 -11.76
N GLU A 85 19.56 -3.14 -10.79
CA GLU A 85 19.50 -4.14 -9.72
C GLU A 85 18.38 -3.82 -8.73
N GLN A 86 18.24 -2.55 -8.35
CA GLN A 86 17.14 -2.09 -7.51
C GLN A 86 15.78 -2.36 -8.17
N ARG A 87 15.67 -2.10 -9.48
CA ARG A 87 14.47 -2.38 -10.27
C ARG A 87 14.13 -3.86 -10.23
N ALA A 88 15.12 -4.74 -10.40
CA ALA A 88 14.91 -6.19 -10.37
C ALA A 88 14.38 -6.67 -9.01
N VAL A 89 14.87 -6.13 -7.90
CA VAL A 89 14.36 -6.47 -6.56
C VAL A 89 12.92 -6.00 -6.38
N LEU A 90 12.61 -4.74 -6.73
CA LEU A 90 11.25 -4.21 -6.59
C LEU A 90 10.25 -4.95 -7.48
N GLU A 91 10.65 -5.32 -8.70
CA GLU A 91 9.88 -6.17 -9.58
C GLU A 91 9.61 -7.54 -8.96
N ALA A 92 10.64 -8.21 -8.44
CA ALA A 92 10.49 -9.49 -7.77
C ALA A 92 9.50 -9.42 -6.61
N MET A 93 9.53 -8.35 -5.80
CA MET A 93 8.55 -8.13 -4.72
C MET A 93 7.11 -8.08 -5.25
N GLY A 94 6.87 -7.34 -6.33
CA GLY A 94 5.54 -7.26 -6.96
C GLY A 94 5.05 -8.58 -7.56
N LEU A 95 5.93 -9.31 -8.23
CA LEU A 95 5.61 -10.63 -8.80
C LEU A 95 5.38 -11.68 -7.71
N GLN A 96 6.14 -11.62 -6.61
CA GLN A 96 5.98 -12.52 -5.47
C GLN A 96 4.63 -12.33 -4.77
N LEU A 97 4.19 -11.07 -4.63
CA LEU A 97 2.85 -10.76 -4.15
C LEU A 97 1.77 -11.31 -5.09
N ALA A 98 1.93 -11.17 -6.41
CA ALA A 98 0.98 -11.72 -7.38
C ALA A 98 0.87 -13.24 -7.29
N HIS A 99 2.01 -13.92 -7.12
CA HIS A 99 2.05 -15.37 -6.96
C HIS A 99 1.31 -15.82 -5.71
N PHE A 100 1.56 -15.15 -4.57
CA PHE A 100 0.83 -15.39 -3.32
C PHE A 100 -0.68 -15.22 -3.51
N ILE A 101 -1.13 -14.13 -4.14
CA ILE A 101 -2.55 -13.86 -4.38
C ILE A 101 -3.16 -14.94 -5.29
N ALA A 102 -2.47 -15.33 -6.36
CA ALA A 102 -2.94 -16.37 -7.27
C ALA A 102 -3.06 -17.74 -6.58
N TRP A 103 -2.13 -18.07 -5.69
CA TRP A 103 -2.25 -19.24 -4.83
C TRP A 103 -3.44 -19.13 -3.88
N PHE A 104 -3.60 -17.98 -3.21
CA PHE A 104 -4.65 -17.75 -2.23
C PHE A 104 -6.05 -17.88 -2.86
N ILE A 105 -6.26 -17.29 -4.05
CA ILE A 105 -7.52 -17.42 -4.81
C ILE A 105 -7.92 -18.88 -4.99
N ARG A 106 -6.96 -19.73 -5.41
CA ARG A 106 -7.20 -21.16 -5.67
C ARG A 106 -7.35 -21.97 -4.39
N LYS A 107 -6.51 -21.70 -3.39
CA LYS A 107 -6.48 -22.40 -2.10
C LYS A 107 -7.79 -22.21 -1.34
N GLU A 108 -8.29 -20.98 -1.35
CA GLU A 108 -9.39 -20.53 -0.52
C GLU A 108 -10.72 -20.40 -1.27
N ASN A 109 -10.73 -20.75 -2.56
CA ASN A 109 -11.90 -20.68 -3.45
C ASN A 109 -12.60 -19.32 -3.36
N ILE A 110 -11.83 -18.24 -3.53
CA ILE A 110 -12.37 -16.88 -3.53
C ILE A 110 -13.50 -16.82 -4.57
N PRO A 111 -14.66 -16.21 -4.26
CA PRO A 111 -15.73 -16.05 -5.24
C PRO A 111 -15.28 -15.14 -6.38
N PRO A 112 -15.59 -15.43 -7.66
CA PRO A 112 -15.23 -14.56 -8.78
C PRO A 112 -16.00 -13.24 -8.71
N VAL A 113 -15.51 -12.24 -9.43
CA VAL A 113 -16.24 -10.97 -9.56
C VAL A 113 -17.59 -11.24 -10.23
N SER A 114 -18.65 -10.74 -9.62
CA SER A 114 -20.02 -10.83 -10.13
C SER A 114 -20.71 -9.49 -9.98
N GLU A 115 -21.48 -9.08 -10.97
CA GLU A 115 -22.26 -7.84 -10.94
C GLU A 115 -23.74 -8.18 -11.04
N SER A 116 -24.52 -7.73 -10.05
CA SER A 116 -25.98 -7.91 -10.01
C SER A 116 -26.63 -6.65 -9.48
N SER A 117 -27.64 -6.14 -10.19
CA SER A 117 -28.39 -4.94 -9.78
C SER A 117 -27.51 -3.71 -9.51
N GLY A 118 -26.45 -3.53 -10.31
CA GLY A 118 -25.48 -2.43 -10.17
C GLY A 118 -24.52 -2.57 -8.99
N MET A 119 -24.58 -3.68 -8.25
CA MET A 119 -23.66 -3.98 -7.15
C MET A 119 -22.66 -5.06 -7.58
N ARG A 120 -21.38 -4.74 -7.47
CA ARG A 120 -20.27 -5.64 -7.78
C ARG A 120 -19.84 -6.34 -6.49
N THR A 121 -19.88 -7.67 -6.50
CA THR A 121 -19.54 -8.56 -5.38
C THR A 121 -18.46 -9.55 -5.81
N GLY A 122 -17.86 -10.27 -4.85
CA GLY A 122 -16.81 -11.22 -5.16
C GLY A 122 -15.48 -10.56 -5.54
N GLY A 123 -14.52 -11.40 -5.92
CA GLY A 123 -13.17 -11.03 -6.25
C GLY A 123 -12.36 -10.55 -5.05
N PHE A 124 -11.25 -9.89 -5.34
CA PHE A 124 -10.41 -9.25 -4.36
C PHE A 124 -10.15 -7.78 -4.68
N ALA A 125 -9.93 -7.03 -3.60
CA ALA A 125 -9.33 -5.71 -3.65
C ALA A 125 -7.93 -5.77 -3.01
N LEU A 126 -6.95 -5.23 -3.72
CA LEU A 126 -5.58 -5.11 -3.21
C LEU A 126 -5.40 -3.73 -2.61
N VAL A 127 -5.01 -3.65 -1.33
CA VAL A 127 -4.84 -2.38 -0.62
C VAL A 127 -3.38 -2.24 -0.19
N GLY A 128 -2.67 -1.28 -0.78
CA GLY A 128 -1.35 -0.88 -0.31
C GLY A 128 -1.48 0.25 0.69
N TRP A 129 -0.98 0.08 1.91
CA TRP A 129 -0.90 1.16 2.89
C TRP A 129 0.51 1.75 2.92
N SER A 130 0.66 3.08 2.83
CA SER A 130 1.95 3.75 3.03
C SER A 130 3.03 3.17 2.10
N ALA A 131 4.18 2.75 2.63
CA ALA A 131 5.24 2.11 1.85
C ALA A 131 4.85 0.75 1.25
N GLY A 132 3.76 0.10 1.70
CA GLY A 132 3.20 -1.09 1.05
C GLY A 132 2.71 -0.82 -0.37
N ASN A 133 2.48 0.45 -0.73
CA ASN A 133 2.19 0.84 -2.11
C ASN A 133 3.38 0.57 -3.06
N MET A 134 4.62 0.48 -2.58
CA MET A 134 5.76 0.15 -3.44
C MET A 134 5.62 -1.25 -4.05
N ASP A 135 5.26 -2.24 -3.23
CA ASP A 135 5.02 -3.63 -3.63
C ASP A 135 3.79 -3.76 -4.53
N THR A 136 2.67 -3.16 -4.13
CA THR A 136 1.39 -3.30 -4.85
C THR A 136 1.42 -2.57 -6.19
N ILE A 137 2.02 -1.38 -6.29
CA ILE A 137 2.21 -0.69 -7.57
C ILE A 137 3.20 -1.47 -8.44
N SER A 138 4.27 -2.05 -7.86
CA SER A 138 5.21 -2.89 -8.61
C SER A 138 4.54 -4.12 -9.24
N LEU A 139 3.58 -4.74 -8.54
CA LEU A 139 2.77 -5.83 -9.09
C LEU A 139 2.05 -5.41 -10.36
N LEU A 140 1.32 -4.29 -10.32
CA LEU A 140 0.58 -3.78 -11.48
C LEU A 140 1.53 -3.33 -12.60
N ALA A 141 2.64 -2.68 -12.25
CA ALA A 141 3.62 -2.18 -13.20
C ALA A 141 4.27 -3.30 -14.01
N ASN A 142 4.36 -4.51 -13.46
CA ASN A 142 5.00 -5.68 -14.08
C ASN A 142 4.00 -6.79 -14.44
N ALA A 143 2.72 -6.44 -14.62
CA ALA A 143 1.67 -7.41 -14.95
C ALA A 143 1.92 -8.16 -16.27
N ASP A 144 2.64 -7.56 -17.22
CA ASP A 144 3.08 -8.17 -18.48
C ASP A 144 4.10 -9.30 -18.29
N LYS A 145 4.76 -9.36 -17.13
CA LYS A 145 5.72 -10.40 -16.77
C LYS A 145 5.10 -11.60 -16.06
N LEU A 146 3.83 -11.49 -15.65
CA LEU A 146 3.09 -12.61 -15.09
C LEU A 146 2.81 -13.69 -16.15
N SER A 147 2.62 -14.93 -15.72
CA SER A 147 2.14 -15.97 -16.63
C SER A 147 0.77 -15.62 -17.20
N GLN A 148 0.44 -16.12 -18.40
CA GLN A 148 -0.88 -15.94 -18.99
C GLN A 148 -1.98 -16.46 -18.04
N ALA A 149 -1.78 -17.62 -17.42
CA ALA A 149 -2.72 -18.19 -16.46
C ALA A 149 -2.97 -17.29 -15.25
N THR A 150 -1.95 -16.61 -14.72
CA THR A 150 -2.12 -15.65 -13.62
C THR A 150 -2.84 -14.39 -14.08
N ARG A 151 -2.54 -13.88 -15.28
CA ARG A 151 -3.25 -12.72 -15.84
C ARG A 151 -4.74 -13.00 -16.05
N GLU A 152 -5.09 -14.14 -16.62
CA GLU A 152 -6.48 -14.57 -16.85
C GLU A 152 -7.24 -14.81 -15.54
N LEU A 153 -6.55 -15.38 -14.54
CA LEU A 153 -7.09 -15.47 -13.18
C LEU A 153 -7.40 -14.06 -12.65
N PHE A 154 -6.46 -13.14 -12.71
CA PHE A 154 -6.69 -11.79 -12.18
C PHE A 154 -7.72 -11.01 -12.98
N GLU A 155 -7.90 -11.26 -14.28
CA GLU A 155 -9.02 -10.69 -15.04
C GLU A 155 -10.38 -11.06 -14.43
N THR A 156 -10.49 -12.27 -13.89
CA THR A 156 -11.73 -12.81 -13.31
C THR A 156 -11.95 -12.36 -11.85
N TYR A 157 -10.87 -12.09 -11.12
CA TYR A 157 -10.91 -11.88 -9.66
C TYR A 157 -10.48 -10.48 -9.20
N PHE A 158 -9.60 -9.79 -9.93
CA PHE A 158 -9.00 -8.54 -9.48
C PHE A 158 -9.92 -7.36 -9.78
N ARG A 159 -10.61 -6.89 -8.73
CA ARG A 159 -11.68 -5.91 -8.86
C ARG A 159 -11.20 -4.47 -8.69
N THR A 160 -10.38 -4.24 -7.67
CA THR A 160 -10.01 -2.88 -7.26
C THR A 160 -8.61 -2.85 -6.66
N PHE A 161 -7.83 -1.87 -7.09
CA PHE A 161 -6.58 -1.52 -6.44
C PHE A 161 -6.80 -0.25 -5.60
N VAL A 162 -6.53 -0.32 -4.31
CA VAL A 162 -6.62 0.80 -3.38
C VAL A 162 -5.22 1.27 -3.00
N VAL A 163 -4.90 2.50 -3.38
CA VAL A 163 -3.73 3.24 -2.94
C VAL A 163 -4.16 3.95 -1.65
N TYR A 164 -3.79 3.42 -0.49
CA TYR A 164 -4.18 3.98 0.81
C TYR A 164 -2.99 4.67 1.48
N GLU A 165 -3.15 5.97 1.77
CA GLU A 165 -2.17 6.76 2.51
C GLU A 165 -0.75 6.66 1.93
N MET A 166 -0.62 6.84 0.61
CA MET A 166 0.63 6.68 -0.13
C MET A 166 1.61 7.82 0.17
N ALA A 167 2.82 7.47 0.59
CA ALA A 167 3.90 8.44 0.78
C ALA A 167 4.36 9.06 -0.57
N ALA A 168 4.74 10.34 -0.56
CA ALA A 168 5.33 11.01 -1.73
C ALA A 168 6.60 10.32 -2.25
N ARG A 169 7.37 9.63 -1.37
CA ARG A 169 8.45 8.75 -1.80
C ARG A 169 7.99 7.71 -2.81
N THR A 170 6.85 7.05 -2.56
CA THR A 170 6.27 6.06 -3.48
C THR A 170 5.80 6.69 -4.79
N ALA A 171 5.43 7.98 -4.77
CA ALA A 171 5.18 8.77 -5.98
C ALA A 171 6.46 9.06 -6.81
N GLY A 172 7.63 8.71 -6.27
CA GLY A 172 8.94 8.91 -6.87
C GLY A 172 9.46 10.34 -6.72
N GLU A 173 9.11 11.00 -5.62
CA GLU A 173 9.67 12.28 -5.19
C GLU A 173 10.57 12.12 -3.96
N ASN A 174 11.58 13.00 -3.85
CA ASN A 174 12.47 13.05 -2.69
C ASN A 174 12.09 14.23 -1.79
N VAL A 175 11.27 13.96 -0.78
CA VAL A 175 10.81 14.99 0.17
C VAL A 175 11.98 15.61 0.96
N ASP A 176 13.03 14.82 1.23
CA ASP A 176 14.18 15.19 2.07
C ASP A 176 15.05 16.32 1.49
N LEU A 177 15.05 16.53 0.15
CA LEU A 177 15.96 17.50 -0.49
C LEU A 177 15.37 18.88 -0.75
N ARG A 178 14.04 19.02 -0.79
CA ARG A 178 13.38 20.27 -1.20
C ARG A 178 12.69 21.03 -0.06
N THR A 179 12.45 20.37 1.06
CA THR A 179 11.56 20.87 2.13
C THR A 179 12.29 21.22 3.43
N GLY A 180 13.56 20.86 3.56
CA GLY A 180 14.36 21.11 4.77
C GLY A 180 13.97 20.25 5.98
N VAL A 181 13.01 19.33 5.85
CA VAL A 181 12.66 18.36 6.89
C VAL A 181 13.72 17.27 6.91
N ARG A 182 14.79 17.47 7.69
CA ARG A 182 15.79 16.43 7.95
C ARG A 182 15.14 15.34 8.79
N ALA A 183 14.70 14.27 8.15
CA ALA A 183 14.09 13.12 8.81
C ALA A 183 15.16 12.39 9.67
N PRO A 184 15.05 12.39 11.02
CA PRO A 184 16.09 11.82 11.90
C PRO A 184 16.39 10.34 11.61
N TRP A 185 15.41 9.60 11.11
CA TRP A 185 15.58 8.18 10.72
C TRP A 185 16.49 7.97 9.50
N TRP A 186 16.79 9.01 8.73
CA TRP A 186 17.77 8.95 7.64
C TRP A 186 19.18 9.39 8.04
N ASP A 187 19.33 10.03 9.19
CA ASP A 187 20.62 10.58 9.63
C ASP A 187 21.55 9.46 10.11
N PRO A 188 22.72 9.25 9.48
CA PRO A 188 23.66 8.22 9.93
C PRO A 188 24.16 8.44 11.36
N ASN A 189 24.11 9.67 11.90
CA ASN A 189 24.58 10.01 13.24
C ASN A 189 23.53 9.81 14.33
N VAL A 190 22.27 9.54 13.98
CA VAL A 190 21.21 9.25 14.97
C VAL A 190 21.27 7.75 15.35
N PRO A 191 21.29 7.41 16.66
CA PRO A 191 21.25 6.03 17.13
C PRO A 191 20.04 5.26 16.58
N SER A 192 20.19 3.95 16.34
CA SER A 192 19.14 3.12 15.75
C SER A 192 17.81 3.15 16.52
N GLU A 193 17.86 3.13 17.85
CA GLU A 193 16.65 3.21 18.69
C GLU A 193 15.91 4.55 18.51
N ASP A 194 16.67 5.64 18.42
CA ASP A 194 16.11 6.97 18.22
C ASP A 194 15.52 7.13 16.82
N LYS A 195 16.07 6.45 15.80
CA LYS A 195 15.51 6.40 14.44
C LYS A 195 14.14 5.74 14.44
N VAL A 196 14.04 4.56 15.05
CA VAL A 196 12.79 3.79 15.13
C VAL A 196 11.72 4.62 15.85
N LYS A 197 12.07 5.17 17.02
CA LYS A 197 11.16 6.00 17.80
C LYS A 197 10.73 7.27 17.05
N ALA A 198 11.68 7.97 16.41
CA ALA A 198 11.37 9.17 15.64
C ALA A 198 10.43 8.88 14.46
N PHE A 199 10.71 7.81 13.71
CA PHE A 199 9.86 7.40 12.59
C PHE A 199 8.46 7.02 13.06
N GLN A 200 8.37 6.19 14.10
CA GLN A 200 7.11 5.77 14.72
C GLN A 200 6.24 6.98 15.13
N ILE A 201 6.82 7.94 15.84
CA ILE A 201 6.09 9.13 16.29
C ILE A 201 5.64 9.92 15.06
N PHE A 202 6.54 10.20 14.12
CA PHE A 202 6.23 11.00 12.93
C PHE A 202 5.04 10.44 12.12
N VAL A 203 5.04 9.14 11.82
CA VAL A 203 3.99 8.54 11.00
C VAL A 203 2.65 8.37 11.73
N SER A 204 2.61 8.58 13.04
CA SER A 204 1.42 8.45 13.88
C SER A 204 0.87 9.76 14.43
N MET A 205 1.39 10.89 13.95
CA MET A 205 0.92 12.22 14.32
C MET A 205 -0.44 12.55 13.69
N ASP A 206 -1.24 13.28 14.46
CA ASP A 206 -2.47 13.91 14.01
C ASP A 206 -2.17 15.36 13.59
N PHE A 207 -2.61 15.76 12.39
CA PHE A 207 -2.45 17.12 11.87
C PHE A 207 -3.82 17.83 11.73
N PRO A 208 -3.87 19.18 11.69
CA PRO A 208 -5.12 19.91 11.43
C PRO A 208 -5.77 19.45 10.12
N PRO A 209 -7.09 19.16 10.08
CA PRO A 209 -7.73 18.56 8.91
C PRO A 209 -7.63 19.45 7.67
N VAL A 210 -7.41 18.84 6.51
CA VAL A 210 -7.41 19.50 5.20
C VAL A 210 -8.73 19.23 4.47
N ALA A 211 -9.43 20.29 4.08
CA ALA A 211 -10.74 20.17 3.43
C ALA A 211 -10.66 19.50 2.06
N GLU A 212 -9.68 19.90 1.24
CA GLU A 212 -9.47 19.45 -0.13
C GLU A 212 -7.99 19.25 -0.43
N LEU A 213 -7.70 18.31 -1.32
CA LEU A 213 -6.36 18.02 -1.77
C LEU A 213 -5.94 19.01 -2.86
N THR A 214 -5.14 20.01 -2.51
CA THR A 214 -4.74 21.10 -3.42
C THR A 214 -3.27 20.98 -3.85
N GLY A 215 -2.91 21.74 -4.90
CA GLY A 215 -1.52 21.88 -5.34
C GLY A 215 -0.66 22.82 -4.50
N ASP A 216 -1.16 23.30 -3.34
CA ASP A 216 -0.37 24.08 -2.39
C ASP A 216 0.52 23.15 -1.55
N LEU A 217 1.51 22.56 -2.21
CA LEU A 217 2.48 21.68 -1.55
C LEU A 217 3.25 22.37 -0.42
N PRO A 218 3.71 23.63 -0.55
CA PRO A 218 4.33 24.33 0.56
C PRO A 218 3.41 24.43 1.79
N GLY A 219 2.13 24.76 1.59
CA GLY A 219 1.14 24.80 2.68
C GLY A 219 0.90 23.43 3.31
N ILE A 220 0.73 22.38 2.49
CA ILE A 220 0.54 20.99 2.96
C ILE A 220 1.72 20.52 3.81
N LEU A 221 2.95 20.83 3.38
CA LEU A 221 4.19 20.39 4.02
C LEU A 221 4.58 21.24 5.23
N ALA A 222 4.09 22.48 5.32
CA ALA A 222 4.34 23.37 6.47
C ALA A 222 3.39 23.11 7.65
N ARG A 223 2.39 22.23 7.51
CA ARG A 223 1.46 21.86 8.58
C ARG A 223 2.23 21.31 9.78
N LYS A 224 1.82 21.73 10.97
CA LYS A 224 2.36 21.22 12.24
C LYS A 224 1.42 20.18 12.85
N PRO A 225 1.96 19.20 13.59
CA PRO A 225 1.14 18.26 14.36
C PRO A 225 0.32 19.00 15.42
N LEU A 226 -0.90 18.53 15.69
CA LEU A 226 -1.80 19.12 16.70
C LEU A 226 -1.20 19.16 18.11
N LEU A 227 -0.25 18.26 18.43
CA LEU A 227 0.50 18.25 19.68
C LEU A 227 1.35 19.52 19.87
N GLU A 228 1.88 20.10 18.78
CA GLU A 228 2.75 21.29 18.86
C GLU A 228 1.96 22.61 19.00
N GLU A 229 0.64 22.58 18.77
CA GLU A 229 -0.23 23.76 18.81
C GLU A 229 -0.96 23.97 20.15
N GLY A 230 -0.52 23.29 21.22
CA GLY A 230 -1.10 23.44 22.57
C GLY A 230 -2.44 22.73 22.78
N SER A 231 -2.80 21.79 21.91
CA SER A 231 -4.00 20.96 22.06
C SER A 231 -3.91 20.06 23.30
N SER A 232 -4.98 20.02 24.10
CA SER A 232 -5.12 19.13 25.27
C SER A 232 -5.39 17.66 24.91
N LYS A 233 -5.39 17.30 23.62
CA LYS A 233 -5.52 15.92 23.14
C LYS A 233 -4.27 15.40 22.41
N PRO A 234 -3.11 15.17 23.06
CA PRO A 234 -1.94 14.76 22.32
C PRO A 234 -1.53 13.35 22.72
N THR A 235 -2.00 12.36 21.97
CA THR A 235 -1.27 11.10 21.91
C THR A 235 -1.25 10.73 20.45
N THR A 236 -0.07 10.67 19.82
CA THR A 236 0.06 9.99 18.52
C THR A 236 -0.56 8.59 18.60
N THR A 237 -0.98 7.98 17.50
CA THR A 237 -1.48 6.59 17.51
C THR A 237 -0.55 5.67 18.29
N ALA A 238 0.75 5.80 18.07
CA ALA A 238 1.75 4.97 18.72
C ALA A 238 1.93 5.30 20.22
N ALA A 239 1.62 6.52 20.65
CA ALA A 239 1.59 6.89 22.07
C ALA A 239 0.30 6.44 22.78
N ARG A 240 -0.77 6.12 22.03
CA ARG A 240 -2.01 5.52 22.56
C ARG A 240 -1.90 4.01 22.73
N MET A 241 -0.98 3.36 22.04
CA MET A 241 -0.70 1.94 22.21
C MET A 241 0.00 1.70 23.55
N THR A 242 -0.38 0.61 24.22
CA THR A 242 0.46 0.02 25.26
C THR A 242 1.80 -0.45 24.65
N PRO A 243 2.88 -0.57 25.45
CA PRO A 243 4.14 -1.13 24.96
C PRO A 243 3.96 -2.50 24.29
N GLU A 244 3.08 -3.33 24.82
CA GLU A 244 2.77 -4.66 24.30
C GLU A 244 2.04 -4.59 22.95
N GLU A 245 1.03 -3.72 22.81
CA GLU A 245 0.34 -3.51 21.53
C GLU A 245 1.30 -3.00 20.46
N LEU A 246 2.15 -2.03 20.81
CA LEU A 246 3.11 -1.47 19.88
C LEU A 246 4.12 -2.54 19.43
N ALA A 247 4.70 -3.30 20.38
CA ALA A 247 5.63 -4.39 20.09
C ALA A 247 4.98 -5.51 19.25
N ALA A 248 3.66 -5.70 19.35
CA ALA A 248 2.92 -6.69 18.58
C ALA A 248 2.65 -6.29 17.12
N VAL A 249 2.90 -5.04 16.74
CA VAL A 249 2.60 -4.54 15.38
C VAL A 249 3.81 -3.94 14.64
N ILE A 250 4.94 -3.74 15.32
CA ILE A 250 6.17 -3.21 14.72
C ILE A 250 7.27 -4.27 14.61
N ASP A 251 8.08 -4.14 13.57
CA ASP A 251 9.32 -4.89 13.34
C ASP A 251 10.46 -3.89 13.09
N ALA A 252 11.02 -3.39 14.19
CA ALA A 252 12.07 -2.38 14.19
C ALA A 252 13.38 -2.89 13.55
N GLU A 253 13.69 -4.18 13.72
CA GLU A 253 14.90 -4.77 13.16
C GLU A 253 14.80 -4.82 11.63
N THR A 254 13.70 -5.34 11.09
CA THR A 254 13.45 -5.39 9.65
C THR A 254 13.39 -3.98 9.04
N PHE A 255 12.79 -3.02 9.75
CA PHE A 255 12.77 -1.63 9.32
C PHE A 255 14.19 -1.11 9.02
N LEU A 256 15.11 -1.31 9.96
CA LEU A 256 16.49 -0.86 9.85
C LEU A 256 17.30 -1.68 8.85
N ARG A 257 17.11 -3.01 8.84
CA ARG A 257 17.91 -3.96 8.04
C ARG A 257 17.62 -3.84 6.55
N SER A 258 16.35 -3.87 6.15
CA SER A 258 15.96 -4.00 4.75
C SER A 258 14.97 -2.93 4.28
N HIS A 259 13.99 -2.54 5.10
CA HIS A 259 13.00 -1.56 4.64
C HIS A 259 13.65 -0.20 4.34
N ALA A 260 14.61 0.23 5.16
CA ALA A 260 15.40 1.43 4.91
C ALA A 260 16.12 1.41 3.54
N LEU A 261 16.48 0.23 3.02
CA LEU A 261 17.06 0.07 1.68
C LEU A 261 15.97 0.21 0.60
N VAL A 262 14.82 -0.44 0.79
CA VAL A 262 13.67 -0.34 -0.12
C VAL A 262 13.20 1.12 -0.23
N SER A 263 13.12 1.86 0.87
CA SER A 263 12.76 3.28 0.88
C SER A 263 13.77 4.18 0.15
N ARG A 264 14.98 3.68 -0.13
CA ARG A 264 16.05 4.40 -0.84
C ARG A 264 16.12 4.08 -2.33
N ILE A 265 15.25 3.19 -2.83
CA ILE A 265 15.14 2.88 -4.26
C ILE A 265 15.06 4.16 -5.09
N ASP A 266 15.76 4.15 -6.22
CA ASP A 266 15.85 5.28 -7.13
C ASP A 266 14.43 5.78 -7.52
N PRO A 267 14.12 7.06 -7.30
CA PRO A 267 12.78 7.59 -7.56
C PRO A 267 12.32 7.48 -9.02
N SER A 268 13.24 7.34 -9.98
CA SER A 268 12.89 7.09 -11.39
C SER A 268 12.21 5.73 -11.59
N ILE A 269 12.60 4.71 -10.81
CA ILE A 269 11.96 3.39 -10.82
C ILE A 269 10.52 3.50 -10.33
N LEU A 270 10.31 4.26 -9.24
CA LEU A 270 8.99 4.45 -8.64
C LEU A 270 8.05 5.24 -9.58
N ARG A 271 8.55 6.30 -10.22
CA ARG A 271 7.81 7.04 -11.27
C ARG A 271 7.46 6.13 -12.45
N GLN A 272 8.40 5.29 -12.90
CA GLN A 272 8.15 4.35 -13.98
C GLN A 272 7.10 3.31 -13.59
N ASN A 273 7.13 2.81 -12.35
CA ASN A 273 6.13 1.87 -11.84
C ASN A 273 4.74 2.51 -11.79
N ILE A 274 4.59 3.73 -11.30
CA ILE A 274 3.29 4.44 -11.33
C ILE A 274 2.80 4.62 -12.76
N ARG A 275 3.69 5.03 -13.68
CA ARG A 275 3.33 5.18 -15.08
C ARG A 275 2.79 3.86 -15.64
N ARG A 276 3.51 2.75 -15.51
CA ARG A 276 3.09 1.45 -16.04
C ARG A 276 1.88 0.86 -15.32
N ALA A 277 1.72 1.14 -14.03
CA ALA A 277 0.64 0.58 -13.22
C ALA A 277 -0.70 1.31 -13.42
N ILE A 278 -0.67 2.63 -13.66
CA ILE A 278 -1.86 3.50 -13.58
C ILE A 278 -2.04 4.39 -14.82
N LEU A 279 -0.96 5.00 -15.35
CA LEU A 279 -1.04 6.06 -16.36
C LEU A 279 -0.93 5.54 -17.81
N ASP A 280 -0.22 4.43 -18.03
CA ASP A 280 -0.05 3.76 -19.31
C ASP A 280 0.08 2.24 -19.08
N CYS A 281 -1.07 1.60 -18.93
CA CYS A 281 -1.19 0.18 -18.56
C CYS A 281 -1.18 -0.76 -19.77
N ARG A 282 -0.77 -0.23 -20.93
CA ARG A 282 -0.77 -0.95 -22.19
C ARG A 282 0.52 -1.74 -22.33
N SER A 283 0.40 -3.02 -22.68
CA SER A 283 1.54 -3.89 -22.98
C SER A 283 1.33 -4.61 -24.30
N ASP A 284 2.41 -4.86 -25.03
CA ASP A 284 2.40 -5.81 -26.14
C ASP A 284 2.57 -7.22 -25.54
N LEU A 285 1.56 -8.06 -25.71
CA LEU A 285 1.58 -9.45 -25.25
C LEU A 285 1.87 -10.43 -26.41
N GLY A 286 2.50 -9.94 -27.48
CA GLY A 286 2.88 -10.72 -28.66
C GLY A 286 1.80 -10.79 -29.74
N SER A 287 0.73 -9.99 -29.62
CA SER A 287 -0.39 -9.95 -30.58
C SER A 287 -0.21 -8.91 -31.69
N GLY A 288 0.92 -8.19 -31.73
CA GLY A 288 1.19 -7.15 -32.73
C GLY A 288 0.50 -5.81 -32.43
N GLY A 289 -0.04 -5.65 -31.21
CA GLY A 289 -0.65 -4.42 -30.73
C GLY A 289 -0.63 -4.34 -29.20
N LYS A 290 -0.60 -3.13 -28.64
CA LYS A 290 -0.61 -2.93 -27.19
C LYS A 290 -2.05 -2.96 -26.67
N GLY A 291 -2.33 -3.81 -25.68
CA GLY A 291 -3.61 -3.88 -24.97
C GLY A 291 -3.46 -3.53 -23.49
N VAL A 292 -4.53 -3.03 -22.88
CA VAL A 292 -4.57 -2.79 -21.42
C VAL A 292 -4.71 -4.13 -20.70
N ILE A 293 -3.81 -4.41 -19.76
CA ILE A 293 -3.92 -5.58 -18.88
C ILE A 293 -4.94 -5.28 -17.77
N TRP A 294 -5.94 -6.14 -17.58
CA TRP A 294 -7.04 -5.95 -16.61
C TRP A 294 -7.84 -4.67 -16.86
N PRO A 295 -8.49 -4.50 -18.02
CA PRO A 295 -9.24 -3.29 -18.37
C PRO A 295 -10.39 -2.99 -17.40
N ALA A 296 -10.93 -3.99 -16.70
CA ALA A 296 -12.01 -3.82 -15.73
C ALA A 296 -11.54 -3.40 -14.31
N LEU A 297 -10.22 -3.30 -14.08
CA LEU A 297 -9.63 -2.93 -12.80
C LEU A 297 -9.76 -1.42 -12.56
N GLN A 298 -10.31 -1.06 -11.40
CA GLN A 298 -10.42 0.33 -10.95
C GLN A 298 -9.34 0.66 -9.91
N VAL A 299 -8.83 1.89 -9.94
CA VAL A 299 -7.91 2.41 -8.94
C VAL A 299 -8.64 3.40 -8.02
N LYS A 300 -8.47 3.24 -6.71
CA LYS A 300 -9.04 4.11 -5.68
C LYS A 300 -7.93 4.68 -4.83
N SER A 301 -7.80 6.00 -4.83
CA SER A 301 -6.84 6.75 -4.03
C SER A 301 -7.53 7.18 -2.74
N VAL A 302 -7.13 6.62 -1.60
CA VAL A 302 -7.74 6.88 -0.28
C VAL A 302 -6.74 7.61 0.61
N TRP A 303 -7.09 8.83 1.01
CA TRP A 303 -6.29 9.64 1.93
C TRP A 303 -7.15 10.12 3.09
N ALA A 304 -6.52 10.46 4.21
CA ALA A 304 -7.14 10.93 5.42
C ALA A 304 -6.77 12.39 5.69
N ASP A 305 -7.74 13.21 6.06
CA ASP A 305 -7.59 14.67 6.11
C ASP A 305 -6.70 15.19 7.24
N MET A 306 -6.50 14.42 8.30
CA MET A 306 -5.59 14.71 9.41
C MET A 306 -4.24 14.00 9.25
N SER A 307 -3.93 13.45 8.07
CA SER A 307 -2.67 12.77 7.80
C SER A 307 -1.48 13.74 7.60
N LEU A 308 -0.28 13.16 7.61
CA LEU A 308 1.00 13.81 7.38
C LEU A 308 1.13 14.37 5.96
N GLY A 309 1.83 15.49 5.83
CA GLY A 309 1.96 16.23 4.56
C GLY A 309 2.55 15.41 3.42
N GLU A 310 3.50 14.50 3.70
CA GLU A 310 4.06 13.58 2.69
C GLU A 310 3.01 12.62 2.10
N SER A 311 2.03 12.15 2.89
CA SER A 311 0.96 11.29 2.39
C SER A 311 0.02 12.10 1.48
N LEU A 312 -0.41 13.28 1.94
CA LEU A 312 -1.23 14.18 1.14
C LEU A 312 -0.54 14.54 -0.18
N MET A 313 0.75 14.90 -0.14
CA MET A 313 1.55 15.17 -1.33
C MET A 313 1.56 13.99 -2.30
N GLY A 314 1.76 12.75 -1.82
CA GLY A 314 1.73 11.56 -2.67
C GLY A 314 0.40 11.36 -3.39
N HIS A 315 -0.72 11.55 -2.68
CA HIS A 315 -2.06 11.48 -3.26
C HIS A 315 -2.35 12.61 -4.25
N TRP A 316 -1.85 13.82 -3.97
CA TRP A 316 -2.00 14.97 -4.86
C TRP A 316 -1.25 14.70 -6.16
N MET A 317 0.01 14.27 -6.08
CA MET A 317 0.84 13.93 -7.24
C MET A 317 0.18 12.86 -8.10
N LEU A 318 -0.35 11.79 -7.50
CA LEU A 318 -1.04 10.74 -8.25
C LEU A 318 -2.26 11.30 -9.01
N SER A 319 -3.05 12.14 -8.35
CA SER A 319 -4.23 12.75 -8.95
C SER A 319 -3.84 13.74 -10.06
N ASP A 320 -2.79 14.53 -9.85
CA ASP A 320 -2.26 15.51 -10.82
C ASP A 320 -1.70 14.83 -12.08
N TYR A 321 -0.90 13.77 -11.91
CA TYR A 321 -0.39 12.96 -13.02
C TYR A 321 -1.52 12.33 -13.83
N TRP A 322 -2.51 11.74 -13.14
CA TRP A 322 -3.66 11.14 -13.80
C TRP A 322 -4.49 12.17 -14.57
N ASN A 323 -4.81 13.31 -13.95
CA ASN A 323 -5.58 14.38 -14.58
C ASN A 323 -4.85 14.95 -15.80
N THR A 324 -3.52 15.11 -15.71
CA THR A 324 -2.70 15.58 -16.82
C THR A 324 -2.78 14.63 -18.01
N GLU A 325 -2.52 13.34 -17.80
CA GLU A 325 -2.54 12.32 -18.85
C GLU A 325 -3.96 12.12 -19.42
N HIS A 326 -5.00 12.24 -18.58
CA HIS A 326 -6.41 12.19 -19.00
C HIS A 326 -6.78 13.39 -19.89
N HIS A 327 -6.40 14.62 -19.51
CA HIS A 327 -6.64 15.82 -20.33
C HIS A 327 -5.91 15.79 -21.68
N LEU A 328 -4.77 15.10 -21.75
CA LEU A 328 -4.04 14.85 -23.00
C LEU A 328 -4.72 13.79 -23.90
N GLY A 329 -5.79 13.14 -23.42
CA GLY A 329 -6.56 12.18 -24.21
C GLY A 329 -5.87 10.82 -24.36
N HIS A 330 -4.94 10.48 -23.47
CA HIS A 330 -4.34 9.14 -23.47
C HIS A 330 -5.38 8.08 -23.08
N ASP A 331 -5.34 6.92 -23.75
CA ASP A 331 -6.31 5.83 -23.60
C ASP A 331 -5.78 4.64 -22.77
N GLY A 332 -4.55 4.74 -22.28
CA GLY A 332 -3.89 3.71 -21.48
C GLY A 332 -4.09 3.85 -19.96
N LEU A 333 -4.87 4.83 -19.49
CA LEU A 333 -5.06 5.07 -18.07
C LEU A 333 -6.03 4.05 -17.45
N ARG A 334 -5.72 3.60 -16.23
CA ARG A 334 -6.74 2.97 -15.39
C ARG A 334 -7.69 4.03 -14.84
N PRO A 335 -8.99 3.75 -14.73
CA PRO A 335 -9.91 4.66 -14.05
C PRO A 335 -9.46 4.92 -12.61
N LEU A 336 -9.23 6.19 -12.27
CA LEU A 336 -8.85 6.64 -10.92
C LEU A 336 -10.00 7.40 -10.27
N LYS A 337 -10.31 7.07 -9.01
CA LYS A 337 -11.18 7.87 -8.15
C LYS A 337 -10.49 8.16 -6.83
N THR A 338 -10.63 9.38 -6.33
CA THR A 338 -10.03 9.81 -5.06
C THR A 338 -11.10 9.93 -3.99
N PHE A 339 -10.81 9.43 -2.80
CA PHE A 339 -11.70 9.43 -1.64
C PHE A 339 -10.96 9.97 -0.42
N LYS A 340 -11.67 10.82 0.33
CA LYS A 340 -11.20 11.39 1.60
C LYS A 340 -11.85 10.62 2.76
N PHE A 341 -11.04 10.18 3.71
CA PHE A 341 -11.49 9.67 5.00
C PHE A 341 -11.40 10.81 6.02
N GLU A 342 -12.56 11.32 6.43
CA GLU A 342 -12.63 12.52 7.28
C GLU A 342 -12.24 12.22 8.73
N ASN A 343 -11.66 13.20 9.42
CA ASN A 343 -11.22 13.11 10.81
C ASN A 343 -10.37 11.86 11.09
N GLY A 344 -9.46 11.51 10.18
CA GLY A 344 -8.57 10.37 10.32
C GLY A 344 -7.13 10.73 9.97
N ASN A 345 -6.19 10.06 10.61
CA ASN A 345 -4.76 10.21 10.34
C ASN A 345 -4.23 9.05 9.47
N HIS A 346 -2.91 8.95 9.38
CA HIS A 346 -2.20 7.92 8.61
C HIS A 346 -2.49 6.47 9.06
N LEU A 347 -2.96 6.27 10.29
CA LEU A 347 -3.29 4.98 10.90
C LEU A 347 -4.79 4.82 11.22
N ALA A 348 -5.67 5.44 10.43
CA ALA A 348 -7.12 5.33 10.61
C ALA A 348 -7.63 3.87 10.76
N HIS A 349 -7.00 2.92 10.08
CA HIS A 349 -7.30 1.49 10.18
C HIS A 349 -7.07 0.89 11.59
N TRP A 350 -6.24 1.52 12.41
CA TRP A 350 -5.99 1.15 13.81
C TRP A 350 -6.81 1.98 14.79
N ASP A 351 -6.86 3.29 14.58
CA ASP A 351 -7.50 4.24 15.50
C ASP A 351 -9.02 4.22 15.43
N ASP A 352 -9.57 3.98 14.24
CA ASP A 352 -11.00 4.04 13.95
C ASP A 352 -11.39 2.88 13.02
N ALA A 353 -10.97 1.68 13.42
CA ALA A 353 -11.01 0.48 12.60
C ALA A 353 -12.42 0.13 12.10
N GLU A 354 -13.45 0.37 12.92
CA GLU A 354 -14.84 0.12 12.52
C GLU A 354 -15.27 1.04 11.37
N ARG A 355 -15.12 2.36 11.55
CA ARG A 355 -15.53 3.34 10.54
C ARG A 355 -14.70 3.21 9.29
N PHE A 356 -13.41 2.91 9.42
CA PHE A 356 -12.53 2.69 8.29
C PHE A 356 -12.91 1.42 7.50
N THR A 357 -13.25 0.32 8.19
CA THR A 357 -13.73 -0.91 7.55
C THR A 357 -15.05 -0.68 6.81
N GLU A 358 -15.98 0.07 7.40
CA GLU A 358 -17.23 0.48 6.75
C GLU A 358 -17.00 1.39 5.53
N PHE A 359 -16.06 2.32 5.66
CA PHE A 359 -15.68 3.20 4.56
C PHE A 359 -15.14 2.38 3.38
N LEU A 360 -14.21 1.46 3.62
CA LEU A 360 -13.69 0.58 2.57
C LEU A 360 -14.82 -0.25 1.94
N SER A 361 -15.73 -0.84 2.72
CA SER A 361 -16.82 -1.64 2.16
C SER A 361 -17.74 -0.85 1.23
N LYS A 362 -17.92 0.45 1.47
CA LYS A 362 -18.77 1.34 0.64
C LYS A 362 -18.08 1.77 -0.64
N ILE A 363 -16.78 2.05 -0.58
CA ILE A 363 -16.07 2.55 -1.76
C ILE A 363 -15.67 1.43 -2.70
N LEU A 364 -15.55 0.18 -2.23
CA LEU A 364 -15.18 -0.97 -3.03
C LEU A 364 -16.29 -1.35 -3.95
#